data_AF-A0A1G3UR96-F1
#
_entry.id   AF-A0A1G3UR96-F1
#
_cell.length_a   1.000
_cell.length_b   1.000
_cell.length_c   1.000
_cell.angle_alpha   90.00
_cell.angle_beta   90.00
_cell.angle_gamma   90.00
#
_symmetry.space_group_name_H-M   'P 1'
#
loop_
_entity.id
_entity.type
_entity.pdbx_description
1 polymer ?
#
loop_
_entity_poly.entity_id
_entity_poly.type
_entity_poly.pdbx_seq_one_letter_code
_entity_poly.pdbx_strand_id
1 'polypeptide(L)'
;MKNKAFLFDQEESELLKEIENGEWKSKQLSDKELQTYQNYAKYTKSMQEKKQTTIRFTVNDLAIVKAKSKELGIGYQNLIQALVHSYAIGKIKLEI
;
A
#
# COMPACT_ATOMS: atom_id res chain seq x y z
N MET A 1 -0.44 -30.82 -29.21
CA MET A 1 -0.12 -29.81 -28.16
C MET A 1 0.97 -28.91 -28.73
N LYS A 2 0.68 -27.62 -28.96
CA LYS A 2 1.63 -26.69 -29.58
C LYS A 2 2.70 -26.32 -28.54
N ASN A 3 3.92 -26.82 -28.72
CA ASN A 3 5.11 -26.31 -28.03
C ASN A 3 5.30 -24.85 -28.46
N LYS A 4 4.89 -23.91 -27.61
CA LYS A 4 5.27 -22.51 -27.74
C LYS A 4 6.73 -22.43 -27.32
N ALA A 5 7.64 -22.27 -28.27
CA ALA A 5 9.01 -21.90 -27.97
C ALA A 5 8.97 -20.51 -27.33
N PHE A 6 9.16 -20.44 -26.02
CA PHE A 6 9.35 -19.18 -25.32
C PHE A 6 10.69 -18.62 -25.79
N LEU A 7 10.66 -17.44 -26.41
CA LEU A 7 11.87 -16.70 -26.74
C LEU A 7 12.26 -15.96 -25.48
N PHE A 8 13.11 -16.57 -24.67
CA PHE A 8 13.63 -15.95 -23.46
C PHE A 8 14.63 -14.87 -23.85
N ASP A 9 14.55 -13.71 -23.21
CA ASP A 9 15.64 -12.76 -23.26
C ASP A 9 16.86 -13.29 -22.49
N GLN A 10 17.98 -12.58 -22.59
CA GLN A 10 19.23 -13.05 -22.00
C GLN A 10 19.15 -13.16 -20.47
N GLU A 11 18.45 -12.23 -19.81
CA GLU A 11 18.25 -12.24 -18.36
C GLU A 11 17.37 -13.42 -17.94
N GLU A 12 16.26 -13.66 -18.63
CA GLU A 12 15.35 -14.78 -18.37
C GLU A 12 16.04 -16.13 -18.56
N SER A 13 16.87 -16.27 -19.60
CA SER A 13 17.61 -17.51 -19.85
C SER A 13 18.70 -17.78 -18.80
N GLU A 14 19.34 -16.73 -18.28
CA GLU A 14 20.31 -16.83 -17.18
C GLU A 14 19.62 -17.24 -15.88
N LEU A 15 18.50 -16.60 -15.54
CA LEU A 15 17.69 -16.92 -14.37
C LEU A 15 17.19 -18.37 -14.39
N LEU A 16 16.77 -18.86 -15.56
CA LEU A 16 16.32 -20.25 -15.73
C LEU A 16 17.46 -21.23 -15.44
N LYS A 17 18.66 -20.96 -15.97
CA LYS A 17 19.84 -21.79 -15.74
C LYS A 17 20.26 -21.78 -14.28
N GLU A 18 20.26 -20.63 -13.61
CA GLU A 18 20.60 -20.53 -12.18
C GLU A 18 19.62 -21.32 -11.29
N ILE A 19 18.32 -21.28 -11.63
CA ILE A 19 17.28 -22.07 -10.94
C ILE A 19 17.47 -23.56 -11.20
N GLU A 20 17.66 -23.98 -12.46
CA GLU A 20 17.85 -25.37 -12.84
C GLU A 20 19.15 -25.97 -12.27
N ASN A 21 20.21 -25.16 -12.17
CA ASN A 21 21.48 -25.52 -11.54
C ASN A 21 21.39 -25.61 -10.00
N GLY A 22 20.26 -25.20 -9.40
CA GLY A 22 20.05 -25.27 -7.96
C GLY A 22 21.02 -24.39 -7.15
N GLU A 23 21.54 -23.32 -7.74
CA GLU A 23 22.49 -22.40 -7.10
C GLU A 23 21.84 -21.61 -5.96
N TRP A 24 20.52 -21.45 -6.04
CA TRP A 24 19.68 -20.79 -5.05
C TRP A 24 19.51 -21.68 -3.83
N LYS A 25 20.41 -21.56 -2.86
CA LYS A 25 20.27 -22.19 -1.55
C LYS A 25 19.52 -21.26 -0.61
N SER A 26 18.38 -21.72 -0.09
CA SER A 26 17.66 -21.02 0.99
C SER A 26 18.59 -20.84 2.19
N LYS A 27 19.12 -19.63 2.34
CA LYS A 27 19.89 -19.26 3.53
C LYS A 27 18.91 -19.25 4.70
N GLN A 28 19.13 -20.13 5.68
CA GLN A 28 18.37 -20.06 6.92
C GLN A 28 18.67 -18.71 7.59
N LEU A 29 17.62 -17.92 7.78
CA LEU A 29 17.73 -16.67 8.51
C LEU A 29 18.09 -16.99 9.97
N SER A 30 18.96 -16.18 10.55
CA SER A 30 19.15 -16.22 12.00
C SER A 30 17.85 -15.81 12.71
N ASP A 31 17.57 -16.35 13.89
CA ASP A 31 16.40 -15.98 14.71
C ASP A 31 16.26 -14.45 14.89
N LYS A 32 17.39 -13.75 14.98
CA LYS A 32 17.44 -12.28 15.09
C LYS A 32 16.98 -11.57 13.81
N GLU A 33 17.37 -12.08 12.65
CA GLU A 33 16.95 -11.54 11.35
C GLU A 33 15.47 -11.81 11.12
N LEU A 34 15.01 -13.03 11.43
CA LEU A 34 13.61 -13.43 11.36
C LEU A 34 12.74 -12.51 12.22
N GLN A 35 13.14 -12.27 13.48
CA GLN A 35 12.42 -11.37 14.38
C GLN A 35 12.39 -9.93 13.85
N THR A 36 13.49 -9.46 13.27
CA THR A 36 13.59 -8.12 12.68
C THR A 36 12.63 -7.96 11.50
N TYR A 37 12.64 -8.91 10.56
CA TYR A 37 11.72 -8.89 9.42
C TYR A 37 10.25 -9.02 9.83
N GLN A 38 9.95 -9.85 10.84
CA GLN A 38 8.61 -9.93 11.41
C GLN A 38 8.15 -8.60 12.02
N ASN A 39 9.05 -7.89 12.72
CA ASN A 39 8.74 -6.59 13.30
C ASN A 39 8.49 -5.54 12.22
N TYR A 40 9.29 -5.51 11.15
CA TYR A 40 9.03 -4.63 10.01
C TYR A 40 7.71 -4.95 9.31
N ALA A 41 7.40 -6.23 9.11
CA ALA A 41 6.13 -6.65 8.53
C ALA A 41 4.93 -6.23 9.40
N LYS A 42 5.02 -6.41 10.73
CA LYS A 42 3.99 -5.96 11.69
C LYS A 42 3.82 -4.45 11.69
N TYR A 43 4.91 -3.70 11.68
CA TYR A 43 4.88 -2.24 11.65
C TYR A 43 4.19 -1.72 10.38
N THR A 44 4.60 -2.21 9.20
CA THR A 44 3.99 -1.87 7.92
C THR A 44 2.50 -2.26 7.89
N LYS A 45 2.17 -3.44 8.40
CA LYS A 45 0.77 -3.89 8.51
C LYS A 45 -0.05 -2.94 9.40
N SER A 46 0.47 -2.56 10.56
CA SER A 46 -0.22 -1.66 11.49
C SER A 46 -0.44 -0.24 10.93
N MET A 47 0.47 0.25 10.08
CA MET A 47 0.31 1.51 9.36
C MET A 47 -0.72 1.45 8.22
N GLN A 48 -0.90 0.26 7.63
CA GLN A 48 -1.84 0.04 6.54
C GLN A 48 -3.23 -0.39 7.02
N GLU A 49 -3.37 -0.78 8.28
CA GLU A 49 -4.65 -1.15 8.88
C GLU A 49 -5.61 0.04 8.90
N LYS A 50 -6.62 0.00 8.02
CA LYS A 50 -7.70 0.98 7.97
C LYS A 50 -8.86 0.49 8.82
N LYS A 51 -9.31 1.31 9.78
CA LYS A 51 -10.56 1.09 10.53
C LYS A 51 -11.68 1.91 9.92
N GLN A 52 -12.86 1.29 9.73
CA GLN A 52 -14.03 1.98 9.23
C GLN A 52 -14.74 2.73 10.37
N THR A 53 -15.09 3.99 10.12
CA THR A 53 -15.89 4.82 11.02
C THR A 53 -17.02 5.48 10.21
N THR A 54 -18.22 5.50 10.78
CA THR A 54 -19.38 6.20 10.21
C THR A 54 -19.47 7.60 10.79
N ILE A 55 -19.45 8.61 9.92
CA ILE A 55 -19.63 10.03 10.28
C ILE A 55 -20.95 10.49 9.69
N ARG A 56 -21.79 11.16 10.50
CA ARG A 56 -23.02 11.79 10.00
C ARG A 56 -22.71 13.21 9.52
N PHE A 57 -23.20 13.55 8.33
CA PHE A 57 -23.10 14.88 7.74
C PHE A 57 -24.50 15.45 7.52
N THR A 58 -24.61 16.78 7.52
CA THR A 58 -25.78 17.42 6.96
C THR A 58 -25.78 17.27 5.44
N VAL A 59 -26.95 17.38 4.80
CA VAL A 59 -27.07 17.30 3.34
C VAL A 59 -26.25 18.41 2.66
N ASN A 60 -26.23 19.61 3.26
CA ASN A 60 -25.51 20.76 2.73
C ASN A 60 -23.98 20.54 2.80
N ASP A 61 -23.47 20.11 3.96
CA ASP A 61 -22.03 19.88 4.13
C ASP A 61 -21.51 18.80 3.18
N LEU A 62 -22.27 17.71 3.03
CA LEU A 62 -21.90 16.63 2.12
C LEU A 62 -21.87 17.11 0.66
N ALA A 63 -22.81 17.98 0.26
CA ALA A 63 -22.83 18.55 -1.08
C ALA A 63 -21.60 19.44 -1.33
N ILE A 64 -21.24 20.29 -0.37
CA ILE A 64 -20.06 21.17 -0.44
C ILE A 64 -18.78 20.34 -0.54
N VAL A 65 -18.64 19.29 0.29
CA VAL A 65 -17.45 18.41 0.26
C VAL A 65 -17.32 17.68 -1.07
N LYS A 66 -18.44 17.20 -1.64
CA LYS A 66 -18.45 16.56 -2.97
C LYS A 66 -18.08 17.54 -4.09
N ALA A 67 -18.54 18.79 -4.01
CA ALA A 67 -18.16 19.82 -4.98
C ALA A 67 -16.64 20.08 -4.94
N LYS A 68 -16.09 20.30 -3.73
CA LYS A 68 -14.64 20.50 -3.54
C LYS A 68 -13.81 19.30 -3.99
N SER A 69 -14.28 18.09 -3.75
CA SER A 69 -13.55 16.89 -4.19
C SER A 69 -13.52 16.78 -5.72
N LYS A 70 -14.60 17.19 -6.39
CA LYS A 70 -14.70 17.21 -7.86
C LYS A 70 -13.73 18.22 -8.47
N GLU A 71 -13.60 19.41 -7.87
CA GLU A 71 -12.61 20.43 -8.30
C GLU A 71 -11.18 19.91 -8.20
N LEU A 72 -10.86 19.15 -7.14
CA LEU A 72 -9.55 18.55 -6.92
C LEU A 72 -9.32 17.25 -7.72
N GLY A 73 -10.32 16.76 -8.46
CA GLY A 73 -10.23 15.51 -9.22
C GLY A 73 -10.13 14.25 -8.35
N ILE A 74 -10.52 14.31 -7.08
CA ILE A 74 -10.43 13.19 -6.13
C ILE A 74 -11.82 12.78 -5.61
N GLY A 75 -11.95 11.53 -5.17
CA GLY A 75 -13.17 11.08 -4.50
C GLY A 75 -13.41 11.81 -3.18
N TYR A 76 -14.66 12.11 -2.86
CA TYR A 76 -15.02 12.83 -1.61
C TYR A 76 -14.53 12.11 -0.35
N GLN A 77 -14.49 10.77 -0.37
CA GLN A 77 -13.93 9.98 0.73
C GLN A 77 -12.42 10.21 0.92
N ASN A 78 -11.67 10.32 -0.18
CA ASN A 78 -10.22 10.59 -0.14
C ASN A 78 -9.94 12.00 0.37
N LEU A 79 -10.77 12.98 -0.02
CA LEU A 79 -10.68 14.35 0.51
C LEU A 79 -10.89 14.37 2.03
N ILE A 80 -11.93 13.68 2.53
CA ILE A 80 -12.18 13.56 3.97
C ILE A 80 -11.01 12.89 4.68
N GLN A 81 -10.46 11.81 4.12
CA GLN A 81 -9.29 11.13 4.68
C GLN A 81 -8.08 12.05 4.77
N ALA A 82 -7.80 12.83 3.71
CA ALA A 82 -6.69 13.78 3.68
C ALA A 82 -6.86 14.92 4.69
N LEU A 83 -8.08 15.41 4.88
CA LEU A 83 -8.42 16.41 5.90
C LEU A 83 -8.16 15.88 7.31
N VAL A 84 -8.67 14.69 7.64
CA VAL A 84 -8.47 14.05 8.95
C VAL A 84 -6.99 13.80 9.21
N HIS A 85 -6.25 13.30 8.20
CA HIS A 85 -4.82 13.06 8.31
C HIS A 85 -4.03 14.36 8.54
N SER A 86 -4.36 15.43 7.80
CA SER A 86 -3.71 16.73 7.92
C SER A 86 -3.98 17.37 9.29
N TYR A 87 -5.17 17.18 9.84
CA TYR A 87 -5.49 17.57 11.21
C TYR A 87 -4.69 16.75 12.24
N ALA A 88 -4.66 15.42 12.11
CA ALA A 88 -3.95 14.54 13.05
C ALA A 88 -2.43 14.81 13.12
N ILE A 89 -1.82 15.26 12.03
CA ILE A 89 -0.38 15.61 11.96
C ILE A 89 -0.13 17.08 12.35
N GLY A 90 -1.18 17.86 12.64
CA GLY A 90 -1.05 19.25 13.07
C GLY A 90 -0.80 20.25 11.94
N LYS A 91 -1.00 19.86 10.67
CA LYS A 91 -0.95 20.79 9.53
C LYS A 91 -2.17 21.72 9.49
N ILE A 92 -3.28 21.30 10.11
CA ILE A 92 -4.51 22.07 10.23
C ILE A 92 -4.82 22.20 11.73
N LYS A 93 -5.15 23.42 12.17
CA LYS A 93 -5.70 23.66 13.51
C LYS A 93 -7.20 23.87 13.40
N LEU A 94 -7.96 23.19 14.25
CA LEU A 94 -9.37 23.50 14.45
C LEU A 94 -9.43 24.54 15.57
N GLU A 95 -10.00 25.70 15.26
CA GLU A 95 -10.47 26.64 16.28
C GLU A 95 -11.94 26.28 16.52
N ILE A 96 -12.25 25.85 17.74
CA ILE A 96 -13.58 25.45 18.19
C ILE A 96 -14.03 26.45 19.24
#